data_AF-R7TXA9-F1
#
_entry.id   AF-R7TXA9-F1
#
_cell.length_a   1.000
_cell.length_b   1.000
_cell.length_c   1.000
_cell.angle_alpha   90.00
_cell.angle_beta   90.00
_cell.angle_gamma   90.00
#
_symmetry.space_group_name_H-M   'P 1'
#
loop_
_entity.id
_entity.type
_entity.pdbx_description
1 polymer ?
#
loop_
_entity_poly.entity_id
_entity_poly.type
_entity_poly.pdbx_seq_one_letter_code
_entity_poly.pdbx_strand_id
1 'polypeptide(L)'
;ELVDIDLVFGDARFPCHKVVLASTSDYFRQQFSSNEVVMKGIDEETGKLIVNYLYTGEIDINDENVKNLLSASEMFQLNDLKAECEKFLCKHIQLSNCVSLLNLSHRYELKDLAEKSRQFVTENWTELPDDSIIELKKEDLESILIERLHENPENHFACLQIWVKSDKERDEQFVELVQHVDLSRCSP
;
A
#
# COMPACT_ATOMS: atom_id res chain seq x y z
N GLU A 1 38.46 -8.39 8.50
CA GLU A 1 37.30 -7.62 7.99
C GLU A 1 37.58 -7.19 6.56
N LEU A 2 36.63 -7.43 5.66
CA LEU A 2 36.69 -7.09 4.22
C LEU A 2 35.52 -6.16 3.84
N VAL A 3 34.92 -5.48 4.82
CA VAL A 3 33.88 -4.48 4.59
C VAL A 3 34.46 -3.36 3.74
N ASP A 4 33.77 -3.05 2.65
CA ASP A 4 34.24 -2.16 1.58
C ASP A 4 33.18 -1.11 1.19
N ILE A 5 32.08 -1.05 1.93
CA ILE A 5 31.02 -0.04 1.82
C ILE A 5 30.29 0.15 3.15
N ASP A 6 29.92 1.38 3.47
CA ASP A 6 29.00 1.74 4.54
C ASP A 6 27.64 2.15 3.96
N LEU A 7 26.56 1.51 4.42
CA LEU A 7 25.20 1.97 4.17
C LEU A 7 24.77 2.87 5.32
N VAL A 8 24.29 4.07 5.01
CA VAL A 8 23.94 5.07 6.01
C VAL A 8 22.44 5.30 5.99
N PHE A 9 21.77 5.00 7.10
CA PHE A 9 20.34 5.26 7.32
C PHE A 9 20.26 6.27 8.45
N GLY A 10 19.72 7.47 8.21
CA GLY A 10 19.78 8.55 9.22
C GLY A 10 21.23 8.86 9.63
N ASP A 11 21.52 8.72 10.92
CA ASP A 11 22.86 8.89 11.50
C ASP A 11 23.59 7.55 11.71
N ALA A 12 22.87 6.43 11.58
CA ALA A 12 23.40 5.08 11.71
C ALA A 12 24.18 4.63 10.47
N ARG A 13 25.36 4.04 10.70
CA ARG A 13 26.23 3.46 9.66
C ARG A 13 26.30 1.95 9.81
N PHE A 14 26.10 1.25 8.71
CA PHE A 14 26.14 -0.21 8.65
C PHE A 14 27.26 -0.66 7.70
N PRO A 15 28.39 -1.14 8.24
CA PRO A 15 29.49 -1.63 7.41
C PRO A 15 29.10 -2.95 6.75
N CYS A 16 29.18 -2.98 5.42
CA CYS A 16 28.69 -4.05 4.56
C CYS A 16 29.75 -4.48 3.54
N HIS A 17 29.45 -5.56 2.81
CA HIS A 17 30.29 -6.09 1.75
C HIS A 17 29.59 -5.92 0.41
N LYS A 18 30.18 -5.15 -0.52
CA LYS A 18 29.65 -4.89 -1.87
C LYS A 18 29.28 -6.17 -2.59
N VAL A 19 30.09 -7.23 -2.43
CA VAL A 19 29.84 -8.53 -3.06
C VAL A 19 28.52 -9.17 -2.60
N VAL A 20 28.17 -9.06 -1.32
CA VAL A 20 26.92 -9.62 -0.78
C VAL A 20 25.76 -8.80 -1.31
N LEU A 21 25.80 -7.48 -1.13
CA LEU A 21 24.73 -6.56 -1.57
C LEU A 21 24.43 -6.66 -3.08
N ALA A 22 25.47 -6.73 -3.93
CA ALA A 22 25.31 -6.87 -5.39
C ALA A 22 24.95 -8.28 -5.85
N SER A 23 25.07 -9.29 -4.99
CA SER A 23 24.56 -10.64 -5.28
C SER A 23 23.06 -10.74 -5.01
N THR A 24 22.55 -9.94 -4.07
CA THR A 24 21.15 -9.96 -3.63
C THR A 24 20.26 -8.94 -4.35
N SER A 25 20.83 -7.84 -4.88
CA SER A 25 20.04 -6.85 -5.61
C SER A 25 20.86 -6.06 -6.65
N ASP A 26 20.25 -5.87 -7.82
CA ASP A 26 20.80 -5.05 -8.90
C ASP A 26 20.85 -3.56 -8.56
N TYR A 27 20.00 -3.09 -7.64
CA TYR A 27 20.05 -1.71 -7.13
C TYR A 27 21.44 -1.41 -6.53
N PHE A 28 21.92 -2.26 -5.63
CA PHE A 28 23.21 -2.04 -4.98
C PHE A 28 24.37 -2.15 -5.96
N ARG A 29 24.29 -3.06 -6.95
CA ARG A 29 25.30 -3.19 -8.00
C ARG A 29 25.53 -1.88 -8.77
N GLN A 30 24.48 -1.09 -8.96
CA GLN A 30 24.54 0.19 -9.67
C GLN A 30 24.98 1.36 -8.77
N GLN A 31 24.83 1.23 -7.45
CA GLN A 31 24.98 2.34 -6.51
C GLN A 31 26.42 2.53 -5.98
N PHE A 32 27.33 1.59 -6.26
CA PHE A 32 28.71 1.63 -5.77
C PHE A 32 29.60 2.63 -6.54
N SER A 33 29.35 3.93 -6.34
CA SER A 33 30.25 5.00 -6.81
C SER A 33 31.21 5.49 -5.72
N SER A 34 30.89 5.21 -4.46
CA SER A 34 31.63 5.57 -3.25
C SER A 34 31.70 4.36 -2.30
N ASN A 35 32.47 4.53 -1.22
CA ASN A 35 32.49 3.56 -0.10
C ASN A 35 31.47 3.92 0.99
N GLU A 36 30.64 4.93 0.79
CA GLU A 36 29.55 5.31 1.70
C GLU A 36 28.32 5.70 0.87
N VAL A 37 27.16 5.12 1.16
CA VAL A 37 25.91 5.38 0.44
C VAL A 37 24.80 5.75 1.43
N VAL A 38 24.26 6.95 1.29
CA VAL A 38 23.18 7.46 2.14
C VAL A 38 21.82 7.02 1.58
N MET A 39 21.09 6.25 2.38
CA MET A 39 19.75 5.74 2.11
C MET A 39 18.70 6.71 2.64
N LYS A 40 18.21 7.57 1.76
CA LYS A 40 17.16 8.54 2.11
C LYS A 40 15.80 7.86 2.13
N GLY A 41 14.96 8.23 3.09
CA GLY A 41 13.56 7.78 3.18
C GLY A 41 13.37 6.43 3.90
N ILE A 42 14.44 5.82 4.39
CA ILE A 42 14.41 4.62 5.22
C ILE A 42 15.00 4.95 6.58
N ASP A 43 14.27 4.64 7.65
CA ASP A 43 14.72 4.83 9.02
C ASP A 43 15.77 3.78 9.44
N GLU A 44 16.42 4.03 10.57
CA GLU A 44 17.53 3.20 11.05
C GLU A 44 17.12 1.77 11.40
N GLU A 45 15.90 1.59 11.93
CA GLU A 45 15.38 0.29 12.35
C GLU A 45 15.07 -0.57 11.12
N THR A 46 14.34 0.00 10.17
CA THR A 46 14.09 -0.65 8.87
C THR A 46 15.39 -0.96 8.14
N GLY A 47 16.35 -0.03 8.13
CA GLY A 47 17.66 -0.21 7.53
C GLY A 47 18.42 -1.39 8.11
N LYS A 48 18.41 -1.55 9.44
CA LYS A 48 19.02 -2.70 10.12
C LYS A 48 18.38 -4.02 9.73
N LEU A 49 17.05 -4.08 9.66
CA LEU A 49 16.33 -5.28 9.25
C LEU A 49 16.68 -5.68 7.82
N ILE A 50 16.72 -4.71 6.90
CA ILE A 50 17.10 -4.94 5.51
C ILE A 50 18.55 -5.44 5.41
N VAL A 51 19.49 -4.83 6.12
CA VAL A 51 20.89 -5.31 6.10
C VAL A 51 20.95 -6.77 6.58
N ASN A 52 20.29 -7.11 7.68
CA ASN A 52 20.27 -8.50 8.16
C ASN A 52 19.64 -9.47 7.14
N TYR A 53 18.54 -9.06 6.50
CA TYR A 53 17.89 -9.83 5.44
C TYR A 53 18.83 -10.10 4.26
N LEU A 54 19.61 -9.11 3.81
CA LEU A 54 20.55 -9.29 2.69
C LEU A 54 21.67 -10.31 2.99
N TYR A 55 21.97 -10.56 4.26
CA TYR A 55 22.97 -11.57 4.68
C TYR A 55 22.37 -12.94 4.96
N THR A 56 21.12 -13.01 5.38
CA THR A 56 20.51 -14.24 5.92
C THR A 56 19.42 -14.81 5.03
N GLY A 57 18.76 -13.97 4.22
CA GLY A 57 17.53 -14.29 3.51
C GLY A 57 16.30 -14.38 4.40
N GLU A 58 16.41 -14.05 5.69
CA GLU A 58 15.33 -14.18 6.68
C GLU A 58 14.95 -12.82 7.26
N ILE A 59 13.65 -12.61 7.50
CA ILE A 59 13.13 -11.39 8.11
C ILE A 59 11.76 -11.63 8.75
N ASP A 60 11.55 -11.07 9.93
CA ASP A 60 10.28 -11.14 10.65
C ASP A 60 9.39 -9.94 10.28
N ILE A 61 8.32 -10.22 9.54
CA ILE A 61 7.33 -9.21 9.13
C ILE A 61 6.19 -9.15 10.15
N ASN A 62 5.82 -7.94 10.55
CA ASN A 62 4.71 -7.66 11.48
C ASN A 62 3.96 -6.37 11.09
N ASP A 63 2.88 -6.05 11.80
CA ASP A 63 2.03 -4.90 11.49
C ASP A 63 2.73 -3.54 11.64
N GLU A 64 3.75 -3.45 12.50
CA GLU A 64 4.50 -2.22 12.75
C GLU A 64 5.52 -1.95 11.62
N ASN A 65 6.16 -3.00 11.10
CA ASN A 65 7.26 -2.86 10.16
C ASN A 65 6.87 -3.07 8.68
N VAL A 66 5.76 -3.75 8.38
CA VAL A 66 5.46 -4.22 7.01
C VAL A 66 5.37 -3.08 5.98
N LYS A 67 4.86 -1.91 6.35
CA LYS A 67 4.75 -0.77 5.42
C LYS A 67 6.13 -0.18 5.09
N ASN A 68 7.02 -0.10 6.08
CA ASN A 68 8.38 0.38 5.88
C ASN A 68 9.21 -0.63 5.10
N LEU A 69 9.07 -1.93 5.41
CA LEU A 69 9.70 -3.01 4.68
C LEU A 69 9.23 -3.07 3.22
N LEU A 70 7.93 -2.87 2.97
CA LEU A 70 7.41 -2.77 1.60
C LEU A 70 8.06 -1.61 0.83
N SER A 71 8.10 -0.41 1.43
CA SER A 71 8.75 0.75 0.82
C SER A 71 10.24 0.51 0.55
N ALA A 72 10.96 -0.10 1.50
CA ALA A 72 12.37 -0.43 1.36
C ALA A 72 12.60 -1.49 0.26
N SER A 73 11.73 -2.52 0.22
CA SER A 73 11.82 -3.60 -0.77
C SER A 73 11.62 -3.07 -2.19
N GLU A 74 10.71 -2.11 -2.38
CA GLU A 74 10.54 -1.43 -3.66
C GLU A 74 11.79 -0.62 -4.03
N MET A 75 12.27 0.22 -3.11
CA MET A 75 13.43 1.08 -3.34
C MET A 75 14.69 0.28 -3.68
N PHE A 76 14.90 -0.85 -2.99
CA PHE A 76 16.07 -1.71 -3.17
C PHE A 76 15.83 -2.86 -4.14
N GLN A 77 14.69 -2.89 -4.84
CA GLN A 77 14.34 -3.92 -5.82
C GLN A 77 14.40 -5.35 -5.27
N LEU A 78 14.03 -5.53 -4.00
CA LEU A 78 13.98 -6.82 -3.30
C LEU A 78 12.62 -7.48 -3.54
N ASN A 79 12.44 -8.02 -4.74
CA ASN A 79 11.14 -8.55 -5.19
C ASN A 79 10.60 -9.68 -4.30
N ASP A 80 11.48 -10.55 -3.77
CA ASP A 80 11.07 -11.64 -2.89
C ASP A 80 10.51 -11.09 -1.57
N LEU A 81 11.19 -10.12 -0.94
CA LEU A 81 10.71 -9.44 0.25
C LEU A 81 9.40 -8.68 -0.01
N LYS A 82 9.29 -8.01 -1.16
CA LYS A 82 8.05 -7.33 -1.58
C LYS A 82 6.88 -8.31 -1.64
N ALA A 83 7.09 -9.49 -2.21
CA ALA A 83 6.09 -10.55 -2.29
C ALA A 83 5.72 -11.13 -0.91
N GLU A 84 6.68 -11.22 0.02
CA GLU A 84 6.41 -11.62 1.40
C GLU A 84 5.58 -10.57 2.16
N CYS A 85 5.89 -9.28 1.97
CA CYS A 85 5.08 -8.19 2.49
C CYS A 85 3.65 -8.25 1.93
N GLU A 86 3.49 -8.46 0.62
CA GLU A 86 2.18 -8.62 0.00
C GLU A 86 1.38 -9.79 0.61
N LYS A 87 2.01 -10.96 0.77
CA LYS A 87 1.38 -12.13 1.41
C LYS A 87 0.95 -11.85 2.84
N PHE A 88 1.76 -11.12 3.61
CA PHE A 88 1.42 -10.71 4.97
C PHE A 88 0.20 -9.80 4.97
N LEU A 89 0.21 -8.74 4.16
CA LEU A 89 -0.89 -7.78 4.07
C LEU A 89 -2.20 -8.43 3.61
N CYS A 90 -2.14 -9.37 2.65
CA CYS A 90 -3.31 -10.12 2.19
C CYS A 90 -4.00 -10.90 3.32
N LYS A 91 -3.26 -11.39 4.31
CA LYS A 91 -3.82 -12.15 5.44
C LYS A 91 -4.43 -11.25 6.52
N HIS A 92 -4.12 -9.95 6.48
CA HIS A 92 -4.51 -8.97 7.49
C HIS A 92 -5.47 -7.90 6.94
N ILE A 93 -6.15 -8.18 5.82
CA ILE A 93 -7.23 -7.32 5.32
C ILE A 93 -8.41 -7.36 6.31
N GLN A 94 -8.87 -6.18 6.72
CA GLN A 94 -9.92 -5.94 7.69
C GLN A 94 -10.73 -4.69 7.32
N LEU A 95 -11.93 -4.52 7.86
CA LEU A 95 -12.80 -3.35 7.59
C LEU A 95 -12.11 -2.00 7.83
N SER A 96 -11.26 -1.92 8.85
CA SER A 96 -10.57 -0.68 9.22
C SER A 96 -9.36 -0.35 8.35
N ASN A 97 -8.92 -1.25 7.46
CA ASN A 97 -7.71 -1.04 6.65
C ASN A 97 -7.86 -1.40 5.17
N CYS A 98 -8.98 -2.00 4.74
CA CYS A 98 -9.13 -2.57 3.41
C CYS A 98 -8.98 -1.53 2.28
N VAL A 99 -9.51 -0.32 2.45
CA VAL A 99 -9.36 0.76 1.47
C VAL A 99 -7.93 1.29 1.44
N SER A 100 -7.30 1.50 2.61
CA SER A 100 -5.90 1.91 2.66
C SER A 100 -4.97 0.86 2.04
N LEU A 101 -5.27 -0.44 2.21
CA LEU A 101 -4.53 -1.54 1.57
C LEU A 101 -4.77 -1.60 0.07
N LEU A 102 -5.98 -1.32 -0.42
CA LEU A 102 -6.28 -1.20 -1.84
C LEU A 102 -5.52 -0.02 -2.48
N ASN A 103 -5.45 1.11 -1.79
CA ASN A 103 -4.66 2.26 -2.23
C ASN A 103 -3.16 1.95 -2.24
N LEU A 104 -2.68 1.26 -1.20
CA LEU A 104 -1.30 0.80 -1.08
C LEU A 104 -0.93 -0.17 -2.20
N SER A 105 -1.81 -1.11 -2.53
CA SER A 105 -1.57 -2.10 -3.57
C SER A 105 -1.47 -1.46 -4.96
N HIS A 106 -2.28 -0.44 -5.25
CA HIS A 106 -2.14 0.32 -6.49
C HIS A 106 -0.82 1.09 -6.56
N ARG A 107 -0.34 1.64 -5.43
CA ARG A 107 0.91 2.40 -5.37
C ARG A 107 2.15 1.54 -5.62
N TYR A 108 2.15 0.31 -5.08
CA TYR A 108 3.28 -0.61 -5.18
C TYR A 108 3.07 -1.72 -6.21
N GLU A 109 2.02 -1.64 -7.03
CA GLU A 109 1.68 -2.63 -8.06
C GLU A 109 1.54 -4.08 -7.50
N LEU A 110 0.97 -4.21 -6.31
CA LEU A 110 0.72 -5.47 -5.61
C LEU A 110 -0.59 -6.10 -6.10
N LYS A 111 -0.50 -7.01 -7.07
CA LYS A 111 -1.68 -7.53 -7.79
C LYS A 111 -2.61 -8.35 -6.90
N ASP A 112 -2.07 -9.26 -6.10
CA ASP A 112 -2.87 -10.13 -5.24
C ASP A 112 -3.53 -9.31 -4.13
N LEU A 113 -2.82 -8.32 -3.59
CA LEU A 113 -3.38 -7.43 -2.58
C LEU A 113 -4.47 -6.53 -3.18
N ALA A 114 -4.30 -6.04 -4.41
CA ALA A 114 -5.30 -5.22 -5.08
C ALA A 114 -6.58 -6.01 -5.34
N GLU A 115 -6.47 -7.23 -5.85
CA GLU A 115 -7.61 -8.11 -6.11
C GLU A 115 -8.36 -8.43 -4.81
N LYS A 116 -7.66 -8.90 -3.78
CA LYS A 116 -8.28 -9.29 -2.51
C LYS A 116 -8.86 -8.10 -1.75
N SER A 117 -8.18 -6.95 -1.75
CA SER A 117 -8.69 -5.75 -1.06
C SER A 117 -9.91 -5.20 -1.79
N ARG A 118 -9.91 -5.17 -3.13
CA ARG A 118 -11.08 -4.78 -3.92
C ARG A 118 -12.26 -5.70 -3.65
N GLN A 119 -12.06 -7.01 -3.70
CA GLN A 119 -13.10 -7.98 -3.39
C GLN A 119 -13.68 -7.74 -1.99
N PHE A 120 -12.81 -7.59 -0.98
CA PHE A 120 -13.25 -7.36 0.40
C PHE A 120 -14.03 -6.05 0.55
N VAL A 121 -13.55 -4.95 -0.07
CA VAL A 121 -14.23 -3.65 -0.07
C VAL A 121 -15.62 -3.77 -0.73
N THR A 122 -15.71 -4.41 -1.90
CA THR A 122 -16.99 -4.58 -2.61
C THR A 122 -17.96 -5.50 -1.89
N GLU A 123 -17.50 -6.51 -1.16
CA GLU A 123 -18.34 -7.42 -0.37
C GLU A 123 -18.87 -6.76 0.91
N ASN A 124 -18.12 -5.84 1.51
CA ASN A 124 -18.46 -5.22 2.78
C ASN A 124 -18.78 -3.72 2.66
N TRP A 125 -19.11 -3.24 1.46
CA TRP A 125 -19.19 -1.81 1.15
C TRP A 125 -20.20 -1.03 2.02
N THR A 126 -21.26 -1.69 2.51
CA THR A 126 -22.25 -1.10 3.42
C THR A 126 -21.78 -0.99 4.87
N GLU A 127 -20.73 -1.71 5.23
CA GLU A 127 -20.16 -1.76 6.59
C GLU A 127 -18.83 -0.98 6.69
N LEU A 128 -18.41 -0.33 5.60
CA LEU A 128 -17.18 0.45 5.60
C LEU A 128 -17.30 1.65 6.55
N PRO A 129 -16.30 1.89 7.41
CA PRO A 129 -16.22 3.12 8.19
C PRO A 129 -16.17 4.35 7.27
N ASP A 130 -16.75 5.46 7.70
CA ASP A 130 -16.70 6.73 6.97
C ASP A 130 -15.26 7.12 6.58
N ASP A 131 -14.30 6.93 7.49
CA ASP A 131 -12.87 7.19 7.26
C ASP A 131 -12.29 6.31 6.13
N SER A 132 -12.76 5.07 5.97
CA SER A 132 -12.38 4.22 4.83
C SER A 132 -13.06 4.69 3.55
N ILE A 133 -14.33 5.11 3.61
CA ILE A 133 -15.07 5.59 2.44
C ILE A 133 -14.37 6.80 1.85
N ILE A 134 -13.97 7.80 2.65
CA ILE A 134 -13.34 9.03 2.14
C ILE A 134 -12.00 8.79 1.43
N GLU A 135 -11.30 7.70 1.78
CA GLU A 135 -10.04 7.27 1.16
C GLU A 135 -10.22 6.56 -0.20
N LEU A 136 -11.44 6.16 -0.57
CA LEU A 136 -11.68 5.53 -1.87
C LEU A 136 -11.34 6.49 -3.01
N LYS A 137 -10.71 5.96 -4.05
CA LYS A 137 -10.58 6.67 -5.32
C LYS A 137 -11.93 6.66 -6.05
N LYS A 138 -12.12 7.66 -6.92
CA LYS A 138 -13.34 7.80 -7.72
C LYS A 138 -13.65 6.52 -8.49
N GLU A 139 -12.65 5.94 -9.15
CA GLU A 139 -12.79 4.76 -10.00
C GLU A 139 -13.22 3.53 -9.19
N ASP A 140 -12.70 3.38 -7.97
CA ASP A 140 -13.04 2.28 -7.08
C ASP A 140 -14.47 2.44 -6.53
N LEU A 141 -14.87 3.65 -6.15
CA LEU A 141 -16.24 3.94 -5.73
C LEU A 141 -17.23 3.71 -6.89
N GLU A 142 -16.91 4.19 -8.09
CA GLU A 142 -17.74 3.98 -9.28
C GLU A 142 -17.97 2.49 -9.57
N SER A 143 -16.91 1.69 -9.51
CA SER A 143 -16.99 0.23 -9.67
C SER A 143 -17.96 -0.38 -8.66
N ILE A 144 -17.86 0.00 -7.38
CA ILE A 144 -18.77 -0.49 -6.33
C ILE A 144 -20.22 -0.10 -6.63
N LEU A 145 -20.48 1.16 -6.98
CA LEU A 145 -21.84 1.63 -7.28
C LEU A 145 -22.47 0.88 -8.47
N ILE A 146 -21.67 0.59 -9.51
CA ILE A 146 -22.13 -0.14 -10.70
C ILE A 146 -22.38 -1.63 -10.37
N GLU A 147 -21.42 -2.28 -9.69
CA GLU A 147 -21.50 -3.70 -9.34
C GLU A 147 -22.65 -3.99 -8.36
N ARG A 148 -22.97 -3.02 -7.49
CA ARG A 148 -23.98 -3.14 -6.44
C ARG A 148 -25.30 -2.44 -6.76
N LEU A 149 -25.50 -1.92 -7.96
CA LEU A 149 -26.67 -1.14 -8.41
C LEU A 149 -28.05 -1.76 -8.03
N HIS A 150 -28.13 -3.08 -7.92
CA HIS A 150 -29.36 -3.81 -7.57
C HIS A 150 -29.72 -3.77 -6.07
N GLU A 151 -28.77 -3.41 -5.20
CA GLU A 151 -28.94 -3.33 -3.75
C GLU A 151 -29.69 -2.04 -3.34
N ASN A 152 -29.74 -1.74 -2.03
CA ASN A 152 -30.53 -0.60 -1.53
C ASN A 152 -29.95 0.74 -2.03
N PRO A 153 -30.69 1.55 -2.80
CA PRO A 153 -30.21 2.83 -3.32
C PRO A 153 -29.94 3.87 -2.23
N GLU A 154 -30.56 3.76 -1.05
CA GLU A 154 -30.26 4.65 0.08
C GLU A 154 -28.83 4.44 0.60
N ASN A 155 -28.35 3.20 0.62
CA ASN A 155 -26.96 2.91 1.02
C ASN A 155 -25.96 3.47 0.00
N HIS A 156 -26.27 3.37 -1.30
CA HIS A 156 -25.45 3.93 -2.37
C HIS A 156 -25.36 5.46 -2.24
N PHE A 157 -26.52 6.09 -2.02
CA PHE A 157 -26.59 7.53 -1.84
C PHE A 157 -25.84 7.97 -0.58
N ALA A 158 -26.00 7.28 0.55
CA ALA A 158 -25.29 7.58 1.79
C ALA A 158 -23.77 7.47 1.63
N CYS A 159 -23.29 6.39 1.00
CA CYS A 159 -21.86 6.20 0.71
C CYS A 159 -21.33 7.33 -0.20
N LEU A 160 -22.03 7.65 -1.29
CA LEU A 160 -21.66 8.75 -2.18
C LEU A 160 -21.66 10.10 -1.46
N GLN A 161 -22.62 10.34 -0.54
CA GLN A 161 -22.68 11.55 0.26
C GLN A 161 -21.50 11.69 1.22
N ILE A 162 -21.08 10.61 1.89
CA ILE A 162 -19.90 10.61 2.75
C ILE A 162 -18.67 10.96 1.91
N TRP A 163 -18.52 10.30 0.76
CA TRP A 163 -17.38 10.48 -0.12
C TRP A 163 -17.27 11.89 -0.71
N VAL A 164 -18.36 12.47 -1.22
CA VAL A 164 -18.35 13.83 -1.81
C VAL A 164 -18.11 14.91 -0.75
N LYS A 165 -18.72 14.78 0.45
CA LYS A 165 -18.60 15.79 1.51
C LYS A 165 -17.20 15.91 2.09
N SER A 166 -16.34 14.92 1.85
CA SER A 166 -14.96 14.92 2.36
C SER A 166 -14.04 15.90 1.64
N ASP A 167 -14.35 16.28 0.40
CA ASP A 167 -13.52 17.19 -0.39
C ASP A 167 -14.37 17.98 -1.39
N LYS A 168 -14.22 19.32 -1.37
CA LYS A 168 -14.97 20.22 -2.25
C LYS A 168 -14.65 19.99 -3.73
N GLU A 169 -13.47 19.47 -4.07
CA GLU A 169 -13.12 19.15 -5.45
C GLU A 169 -13.93 17.97 -6.02
N ARG A 170 -14.63 17.22 -5.15
CA ARG A 170 -15.49 16.09 -5.56
C ARG A 170 -16.90 16.50 -5.96
N ASP A 171 -17.31 17.76 -5.76
CA ASP A 171 -18.65 18.26 -6.13
C ASP A 171 -18.95 18.05 -7.63
N GLU A 172 -17.95 18.25 -8.49
CA GLU A 172 -18.09 18.02 -9.93
C GLU A 172 -18.22 16.52 -10.25
N GLN A 173 -17.51 15.67 -9.50
CA GLN A 173 -17.50 14.21 -9.69
C GLN A 173 -18.80 13.57 -9.18
N PHE A 174 -19.49 14.20 -8.23
CA PHE A 174 -20.79 13.74 -7.75
C PHE A 174 -21.83 13.64 -8.87
N VAL A 175 -21.84 14.61 -9.80
CA VAL A 175 -22.80 14.61 -10.92
C VAL A 175 -22.61 13.38 -11.81
N GLU A 176 -21.37 12.92 -11.97
CA GLU A 176 -21.05 11.71 -12.72
C GLU A 176 -21.38 10.44 -11.94
N LEU A 177 -21.15 10.41 -10.63
CA LEU A 177 -21.38 9.21 -9.83
C LEU A 177 -22.84 9.01 -9.45
N VAL A 178 -23.61 10.08 -9.29
CA VAL A 178 -25.03 9.99 -8.88
C VAL A 178 -25.90 9.32 -9.94
N GLN A 179 -25.47 9.30 -11.21
CA GLN A 179 -26.18 8.57 -12.27
C GLN A 179 -26.24 7.06 -12.02
N HIS A 180 -25.32 6.54 -11.20
CA HIS A 180 -25.25 5.14 -10.77
C HIS A 180 -26.07 4.87 -9.50
N VAL A 181 -26.88 5.83 -9.05
CA VAL A 181 -27.77 5.71 -7.89
C VAL A 181 -29.22 5.91 -8.33
N ASP A 182 -30.07 4.91 -8.09
CA ASP A 182 -31.51 5.02 -8.40
C ASP A 182 -32.25 5.85 -7.35
N LEU A 183 -32.18 7.17 -7.49
CA LEU A 183 -32.83 8.13 -6.59
C LEU A 183 -34.36 8.00 -6.55
N SER A 184 -34.99 7.39 -7.56
CA SER A 184 -36.45 7.23 -7.60
C SER A 184 -36.98 6.24 -6.55
N ARG A 185 -36.08 5.40 -6.03
CA ARG A 185 -36.33 4.37 -5.02
C ARG A 185 -35.88 4.79 -3.62
N CYS A 186 -35.28 5.97 -3.46
CA CYS A 186 -34.96 6.53 -2.15
C CYS A 186 -36.22 7.09 -1.49
N SER A 187 -36.32 6.96 -0.17
CA SER A 187 -37.41 7.59 0.58
C SER A 187 -37.38 9.12 0.42
N PRO A 188 -38.55 9.78 0.26
CA PRO A 188 -38.65 11.24 0.09
C PRO A 188 -38.31 12.04 1.36
#